data_AF-A0A1V5JUA4-F1
#
_entry.id   AF-A0A1V5JUA4-F1
#
_cell.length_a   1.000
_cell.length_b   1.000
_cell.length_c   1.000
_cell.angle_alpha   90.00
_cell.angle_beta   90.00
_cell.angle_gamma   90.00
#
_symmetry.space_group_name_H-M   'P 1'
#
loop_
_entity.id
_entity.type
_entity.pdbx_description
1 polymer ?
#
loop_
_entity_poly.entity_id
_entity_poly.type
_entity_poly.pdbx_seq_one_letter_code
_entity_poly.pdbx_strand_id
1 'polypeptide(L)'
;MQAVIAEIFMVAAAKKVDLGFDGPQAYYRQLLEVELPPTRAHRASMLQDLERGRRTEIDSLNGAIVRYGAELGLSTPVNATITALIRALETQHVRPAT
;
A
#
# COMPACT_ATOMS: atom_id res chain seq x y z
N MET A 1 -2.19 2.28 10.27
CA MET A 1 -2.56 1.02 9.61
C MET A 1 -4.06 0.94 9.29
N GLN A 2 -4.97 1.20 10.24
CA GLN A 2 -6.41 1.16 9.96
C GLN A 2 -6.88 2.14 8.88
N ALA A 3 -6.36 3.37 8.85
CA ALA A 3 -6.79 4.37 7.87
C ALA A 3 -6.45 3.99 6.42
N VAL A 4 -5.26 3.44 6.15
CA VAL A 4 -4.89 2.96 4.81
C VAL A 4 -5.79 1.81 4.37
N ILE A 5 -6.14 0.90 5.29
CA ILE A 5 -7.08 -0.20 5.04
C ILE A 5 -8.48 0.36 4.73
N ALA A 6 -8.97 1.32 5.52
CA ALA A 6 -10.29 1.91 5.33
C ALA A 6 -10.43 2.56 3.94
N GLU A 7 -9.41 3.29 3.47
CA GLU A 7 -9.38 3.85 2.12
C GLU A 7 -9.45 2.78 1.03
N ILE A 8 -8.71 1.67 1.19
CA ILE A 8 -8.72 0.54 0.23
C ILE A 8 -10.12 -0.07 0.16
N PHE A 9 -10.76 -0.34 1.31
CA PHE A 9 -12.11 -0.89 1.37
C PHE A 9 -13.13 0.05 0.74
N MET A 10 -13.01 1.35 1.00
CA MET A 10 -13.89 2.37 0.41
C MET A 10 -13.79 2.37 -1.12
N VAL A 11 -12.57 2.34 -1.68
CA VAL A 11 -12.36 2.27 -3.14
C VAL A 11 -12.87 0.95 -3.70
N ALA A 12 -12.59 -0.18 -3.06
CA ALA A 12 -13.04 -1.49 -3.51
C ALA A 12 -14.58 -1.57 -3.57
N ALA A 13 -15.26 -1.08 -2.53
CA ALA A 13 -16.72 -1.03 -2.49
C ALA A 13 -17.29 -0.19 -3.63
N ALA A 14 -16.73 0.99 -3.90
CA ALA A 14 -17.17 1.84 -5.00
C ALA A 14 -16.91 1.22 -6.39
N LYS A 15 -15.88 0.38 -6.52
CA LYS A 15 -15.61 -0.42 -7.73
C LYS A 15 -16.40 -1.73 -7.79
N LYS A 16 -17.23 -2.05 -6.79
CA LYS A 16 -17.97 -3.31 -6.66
C LYS A 16 -17.05 -4.55 -6.65
N VAL A 17 -15.88 -4.41 -6.04
CA VAL A 17 -14.95 -5.51 -5.81
C VAL A 17 -15.19 -6.05 -4.41
N ASP A 18 -15.54 -7.33 -4.31
CA ASP A 18 -15.63 -8.03 -3.03
C ASP A 18 -14.22 -8.41 -2.56
N LEU A 19 -13.87 -8.01 -1.35
CA LEU A 19 -12.58 -8.31 -0.72
C LEU A 19 -12.64 -9.57 0.17
N GLY A 20 -13.83 -10.17 0.38
CA GLY A 20 -13.99 -11.37 1.18
C GLY A 20 -13.88 -11.15 2.70
N PHE A 21 -14.05 -9.90 3.16
CA PHE A 21 -14.03 -9.54 4.57
C PHE A 21 -15.25 -8.71 4.96
N ASP A 22 -15.74 -8.91 6.18
CA ASP A 22 -16.80 -8.11 6.80
C ASP A 22 -16.26 -6.73 7.24
N GLY A 23 -15.83 -5.95 6.25
CA GLY A 23 -15.30 -4.61 6.41
C GLY A 23 -13.82 -4.53 6.83
N PRO A 24 -13.30 -3.30 6.90
CA PRO A 24 -11.88 -3.03 7.11
C PRO A 24 -11.36 -3.49 8.48
N GLN A 25 -12.22 -3.50 9.51
CA GLN A 25 -11.83 -3.91 10.86
C GLN A 25 -11.68 -5.43 10.99
N ALA A 26 -12.52 -6.21 10.28
CA ALA A 26 -12.37 -7.67 10.22
C ALA A 26 -11.04 -8.04 9.55
N TYR A 27 -10.73 -7.41 8.41
CA TYR A 27 -9.43 -7.59 7.77
C TYR A 27 -8.26 -7.16 8.66
N TYR A 28 -8.37 -6.01 9.34
CA TYR A 28 -7.31 -5.54 10.22
C TYR A 28 -7.01 -6.54 11.35
N ARG A 29 -8.04 -7.17 11.91
CA ARG A 29 -7.88 -8.23 12.91
C ARG A 29 -7.18 -9.46 12.31
N GLN A 30 -7.65 -9.96 11.17
CA GLN A 30 -7.03 -11.07 10.45
C GLN A 30 -5.55 -10.80 10.17
N LEU A 31 -5.24 -9.59 9.67
CA LEU A 31 -3.87 -9.18 9.39
C LEU A 31 -2.98 -9.27 10.64
N LEU A 32 -3.44 -8.77 11.78
CA LEU A 32 -2.66 -8.78 13.02
C LEU A 32 -2.54 -10.15 13.67
N GLU A 33 -3.62 -10.91 13.69
CA GLU A 33 -3.71 -12.16 14.46
C GLU A 33 -3.27 -13.38 13.67
N VAL A 34 -3.35 -13.33 12.33
CA VAL A 34 -3.10 -14.49 11.46
C VAL A 34 -1.94 -14.24 10.49
N GLU A 35 -1.96 -13.13 9.75
CA GLU A 35 -1.00 -12.93 8.64
C GLU A 35 0.38 -12.43 9.12
N LEU A 36 0.41 -11.49 10.07
CA LEU A 36 1.65 -10.89 10.57
C LEU A 36 2.49 -11.82 11.46
N PRO A 37 1.94 -12.62 12.40
CA PRO A 37 2.76 -13.47 13.27
C PRO A 37 3.70 -14.44 12.54
N PRO A 38 3.26 -15.22 11.52
CA PRO A 38 4.17 -16.11 10.79
C PRO A 38 5.17 -15.34 9.90
N THR A 39 4.87 -14.09 9.54
CA THR A 39 5.70 -13.25 8.68
C THR A 39 6.56 -12.24 9.44
N ARG A 40 6.66 -12.34 10.78
CA ARG A 40 7.42 -11.38 11.61
C ARG A 40 8.88 -11.16 11.19
N ALA A 41 9.52 -12.18 10.63
CA ALA A 41 10.91 -12.14 10.16
C ALA A 41 11.01 -12.01 8.64
N HIS A 42 9.87 -11.96 7.95
CA HIS A 42 9.82 -11.79 6.51
C HIS A 42 10.24 -10.36 6.14
N ARG A 43 10.97 -10.26 5.03
CA ARG A 43 11.44 -8.99 4.50
C ARG A 43 10.66 -8.66 3.25
N ALA A 44 9.81 -7.64 3.32
CA ALA A 44 8.94 -7.25 2.21
C ALA A 44 9.74 -6.96 0.92
N SER A 45 9.21 -7.35 -0.24
CA SER A 45 9.88 -7.18 -1.55
C SER A 45 10.25 -5.73 -1.83
N MET A 46 9.32 -4.78 -1.60
CA MET A 46 9.60 -3.36 -1.79
C MET A 46 10.75 -2.84 -0.93
N LEU A 47 10.92 -3.34 0.31
CA LEU A 47 12.07 -2.99 1.14
C LEU A 47 13.37 -3.50 0.50
N GLN A 48 13.37 -4.73 0.01
CA GLN A 48 14.53 -5.30 -0.69
C GLN A 48 14.85 -4.53 -1.98
N ASP A 49 13.85 -4.02 -2.69
CA ASP A 49 14.06 -3.19 -3.88
C ASP A 49 14.72 -1.85 -3.51
N LEU A 50 14.21 -1.17 -2.48
CA LEU A 50 14.80 0.08 -1.99
C LEU A 50 16.27 -0.10 -1.58
N GLU A 51 16.58 -1.15 -0.82
CA GLU A 51 17.95 -1.43 -0.36
C GLU A 51 18.91 -1.80 -1.50
N ARG A 52 18.38 -2.31 -2.61
CA ARG A 52 19.15 -2.62 -3.82
C ARG A 52 19.11 -1.48 -4.85
N GLY A 53 18.54 -0.33 -4.50
CA GLY A 53 18.42 0.83 -5.38
C GLY A 53 17.56 0.59 -6.63
N ARG A 54 16.59 -0.33 -6.56
CA ARG A 54 15.65 -0.60 -7.65
C ARG A 54 14.35 0.18 -7.48
N ARG A 55 13.64 0.33 -8.59
CA ARG A 55 12.24 0.76 -8.57
C ARG A 55 11.38 -0.30 -7.88
N THR A 56 10.40 0.14 -7.10
CA THR A 56 9.43 -0.68 -6.40
C THR A 56 8.13 -0.79 -7.20
N GLU A 57 7.19 -1.60 -6.71
CA GLU A 57 5.85 -1.73 -7.27
C GLU A 57 4.83 -0.73 -6.68
N ILE A 58 5.29 0.35 -6.01
CA ILE A 58 4.41 1.28 -5.27
C ILE A 58 3.25 1.84 -6.13
N ASP A 59 3.51 2.12 -7.40
CA ASP A 59 2.53 2.68 -8.33
C ASP A 59 1.41 1.69 -8.67
N SER A 60 1.72 0.40 -8.69
CA SER A 60 0.76 -0.68 -8.94
C SER A 60 -0.01 -1.09 -7.69
N LEU A 61 0.51 -0.76 -6.50
CA LEU A 61 -0.11 -1.05 -5.21
C LEU A 61 -0.89 0.16 -4.68
N ASN A 62 -0.32 0.94 -3.75
CA ASN A 62 -0.99 2.10 -3.18
C ASN A 62 -1.29 3.17 -4.25
N GLY A 63 -0.41 3.34 -5.24
CA GLY A 63 -0.64 4.28 -6.35
C GLY A 63 -1.88 3.92 -7.18
N ALA A 64 -2.20 2.63 -7.32
CA ALA A 64 -3.42 2.19 -7.99
C ALA A 64 -4.66 2.60 -7.19
N ILE A 65 -4.64 2.46 -5.86
CA ILE A 65 -5.73 2.90 -4.98
C ILE A 65 -5.95 4.40 -5.08
N VAL A 66 -4.88 5.20 -5.15
CA VAL A 66 -4.96 6.66 -5.36
C VAL A 66 -5.63 6.99 -6.69
N ARG A 67 -5.20 6.35 -7.77
CA ARG A 67 -5.75 6.55 -9.10
C ARG A 67 -7.22 6.15 -9.16
N TYR A 68 -7.57 4.99 -8.62
CA TYR A 68 -8.96 4.52 -8.56
C TYR A 68 -9.84 5.42 -7.69
N GLY A 69 -9.32 5.92 -6.57
CA GLY A 69 -10.02 6.90 -5.75
C GLY A 69 -10.33 8.17 -6.55
N ALA A 70 -9.34 8.73 -7.24
CA ALA A 70 -9.51 9.91 -8.07
C ALA A 70 -10.54 9.70 -9.21
N GLU A 71 -10.48 8.56 -9.91
CA GLU A 71 -11.45 8.17 -10.95
C GLU A 71 -12.90 8.15 -10.44
N LEU A 72 -13.09 7.89 -9.13
CA LEU A 72 -14.40 7.76 -8.47
C LEU A 72 -14.79 9.01 -7.66
N GLY A 73 -13.93 10.05 -7.62
CA GLY A 73 -14.15 11.22 -6.77
C GLY A 73 -13.98 10.95 -5.26
N LEU A 74 -13.24 9.91 -4.90
CA LEU A 74 -12.97 9.50 -3.51
C LEU A 74 -11.57 9.92 -3.06
N SER A 75 -11.48 10.49 -1.86
CA SER A 75 -10.19 10.91 -1.29
C SER A 75 -9.46 9.73 -0.64
N THR A 76 -8.18 9.55 -0.99
CA THR A 76 -7.31 8.49 -0.45
C THR A 76 -5.97 9.06 0.07
N PRO A 77 -6.01 10.03 1.02
CA PRO A 77 -4.84 10.80 1.43
C PRO A 77 -3.73 9.96 2.06
N VAL A 78 -4.05 8.87 2.77
CA VAL A 78 -3.05 8.01 3.39
C VAL A 78 -2.33 7.18 2.33
N ASN A 79 -3.06 6.59 1.38
CA ASN A 79 -2.45 5.90 0.23
C ASN A 79 -1.61 6.86 -0.62
N ALA A 80 -2.06 8.10 -0.83
CA ALA A 80 -1.31 9.14 -1.53
C ALA A 80 0.00 9.49 -0.81
N THR A 81 -0.06 9.65 0.51
CA THR A 81 1.11 9.95 1.34
C THR A 81 2.14 8.81 1.28
N ILE A 82 1.69 7.56 1.45
CA ILE A 82 2.57 6.38 1.36
C ILE A 82 3.22 6.30 -0.03
N THR A 83 2.44 6.49 -1.09
CA THR A 83 2.93 6.49 -2.48
C THR A 83 4.03 7.53 -2.68
N ALA A 84 3.81 8.76 -2.21
CA ALA A 84 4.78 9.84 -2.33
C ALA A 84 6.07 9.56 -1.54
N LEU A 85 5.96 9.02 -0.32
CA LEU A 85 7.11 8.69 0.52
C LEU A 85 7.99 7.62 -0.12
N ILE A 86 7.41 6.54 -0.65
CA ILE A 86 8.20 5.49 -1.30
C ILE A 86 8.87 6.01 -2.58
N ARG A 87 8.16 6.77 -3.42
CA ARG A 87 8.76 7.42 -4.60
C ARG A 87 9.95 8.30 -4.22
N ALA A 88 9.84 9.05 -3.12
CA ALA A 88 10.95 9.85 -2.61
C ALA A 88 12.15 8.96 -2.20
N LEU A 89 11.91 7.84 -1.52
CA LEU A 89 12.97 6.90 -1.13
C LEU A 89 13.65 6.22 -2.32
N GLU A 90 12.91 5.91 -3.40
CA GLU A 90 13.49 5.41 -4.66
C GLU A 90 14.51 6.42 -5.22
N THR A 91 14.16 7.71 -5.27
CA THR A 91 15.06 8.75 -5.80
C THR A 91 16.30 9.01 -4.95
N GLN A 92 16.23 8.77 -3.63
CA GLN A 92 17.38 8.95 -2.74
C GLN A 92 18.46 7.87 -2.91
N HIS A 93 18.06 6.65 -3.29
CA HIS A 93 18.95 5.50 -3.50
C HIS A 93 19.48 5.40 -4.94
N VAL A 94 18.79 6.02 -5.90
CA VAL A 94 19.22 6.10 -7.31
C VAL A 94 20.13 7.33 -7.55
N ARG A 95 21.00 7.68 -6.59
CA ARG A 95 22.05 8.66 -6.86
C ARG A 95 23.16 7.98 -7.68
N PRO A 96 23.53 8.49 -8.87
CA PRO A 96 24.62 7.92 -9.63
C PRO A 96 25.90 8.03 -8.81
N ALA A 97 26.71 6.96 -8.80
CA ALA A 97 28.10 7.07 -8.38
C ALA A 97 28.74 8.21 -9.18
N THR A 98 29.33 9.17 -8.47
CA THR A 98 30.10 10.25 -9.06
C THR A 98 31.49 9.76 -9.44
#